data_AF-A0A7C4HJK0-F1
#
_entry.id   AF-A0A7C4HJK0-F1
#
_cell.length_a   1.000
_cell.length_b   1.000
_cell.length_c   1.000
_cell.angle_alpha   90.00
_cell.angle_beta   90.00
_cell.angle_gamma   90.00
#
_symmetry.space_group_name_H-M   'P 1'
#
loop_
_entity.id
_entity.type
_entity.pdbx_description
1 polymer ?
#
loop_
_entity_poly.entity_id
_entity_poly.type
_entity_poly.pdbx_seq_one_letter_code
_entity_poly.pdbx_strand_id
1 'polypeptide(L)'
;MIYVMLENKEVLEGSEICLMDIDPMRLLLLIRLGEKLSRRANVKMRFTWITDPREALEGAMFVMPGYRIGGVKHMMFDFEIPMKYGICGGETAGPEARLWLNVLFHLLSTNVR
;
A
#
# COMPACT_ATOMS: atom_id res chain seq x y z
N MET A 1 -0.65 -3.85 8.68
CA MET A 1 -0.21 -2.61 9.37
C MET A 1 -1.16 -2.16 10.47
N ILE A 2 -2.46 -1.95 10.22
CA ILE A 2 -3.41 -1.46 11.24
C ILE A 2 -3.32 -2.27 12.56
N TYR A 3 -3.30 -3.60 12.47
CA TYR A 3 -3.17 -4.45 13.65
C TYR A 3 -1.90 -4.15 14.48
N VAL A 4 -0.74 -4.04 13.81
CA VAL A 4 0.54 -3.72 14.48
C VAL A 4 0.46 -2.37 15.18
N MET A 5 -0.17 -1.37 14.57
CA MET A 5 -0.35 -0.06 15.19
C MET A 5 -1.21 -0.12 16.46
N LEU A 6 -2.26 -0.94 16.45
CA LEU A 6 -3.14 -1.13 17.61
C LEU A 6 -2.45 -1.89 18.74
N GLU A 7 -1.59 -2.86 18.44
CA GLU A 7 -0.80 -3.57 19.44
C GLU A 7 0.23 -2.64 20.12
N ASN A 8 0.72 -1.62 19.40
CA ASN A 8 1.65 -0.61 19.92
C ASN A 8 0.93 0.64 20.50
N LYS A 9 -0.20 0.42 21.19
CA LYS A 9 -1.06 1.48 21.73
C LYS A 9 -0.36 2.44 22.71
N GLU A 10 0.67 1.99 23.42
CA GLU A 10 1.42 2.81 24.37
C GLU A 10 2.05 4.06 23.72
N VAL A 11 2.38 3.95 22.42
CA VAL A 11 3.00 5.03 21.65
C VAL A 11 2.02 5.67 20.67
N LEU A 12 1.05 4.91 20.16
CA LEU A 12 0.22 5.31 19.03
C LEU A 12 -1.24 5.62 19.36
N GLU A 13 -1.72 5.40 20.59
CA GLU A 13 -3.10 5.74 20.95
C GLU A 13 -3.38 7.25 20.78
N GLY A 14 -4.56 7.57 20.24
CA GLY A 14 -4.97 8.94 19.91
C GLY A 14 -4.52 9.40 18.52
N SER A 15 -3.68 8.62 17.83
CA SER A 15 -3.22 8.92 16.48
C SER A 15 -4.32 8.79 15.44
N GLU A 16 -4.03 9.35 14.27
CA GLU A 16 -4.85 9.23 13.09
C GLU A 16 -4.14 8.39 12.04
N ILE A 17 -4.86 7.43 11.48
CA ILE A 17 -4.41 6.61 10.36
C ILE A 17 -5.22 7.06 9.15
N CYS A 18 -4.60 7.89 8.31
CA CYS A 18 -5.13 8.22 6.99
C CYS A 18 -4.78 7.09 6.02
N LEU A 19 -5.81 6.41 5.51
CA LEU A 19 -5.68 5.38 4.50
C LEU A 19 -5.81 6.01 3.11
N MET A 20 -4.79 5.83 2.30
CA MET A 20 -4.79 6.31 0.92
C MET A 20 -4.78 5.13 -0.04
N ASP A 21 -5.72 5.15 -0.99
CA ASP A 21 -5.74 4.25 -2.15
C ASP A 21 -6.53 4.91 -3.28
N ILE A 22 -6.18 4.61 -4.52
CA ILE A 22 -6.93 5.07 -5.71
C ILE A 22 -8.32 4.43 -5.82
N ASP A 23 -8.55 3.34 -5.08
CA ASP A 23 -9.81 2.59 -5.11
C ASP A 23 -10.63 2.80 -3.83
N PRO A 24 -11.77 3.50 -3.93
CA PRO A 24 -12.61 3.81 -2.77
C PRO A 24 -13.28 2.57 -2.15
N MET A 25 -13.47 1.49 -2.92
CA MET A 25 -14.08 0.26 -2.40
C MET A 25 -13.13 -0.46 -1.45
N ARG A 26 -11.83 -0.49 -1.79
CA ARG A 26 -10.78 -1.02 -0.90
C ARG A 26 -10.67 -0.18 0.37
N LEU A 27 -10.72 1.16 0.25
CA LEU A 27 -10.69 2.06 1.40
C LEU A 27 -11.85 1.82 2.36
N LEU A 28 -13.07 1.72 1.85
CA LEU A 28 -14.25 1.49 2.70
C LEU A 28 -14.12 0.21 3.53
N LEU A 29 -13.59 -0.86 2.94
CA LEU A 29 -13.34 -2.12 3.64
C LEU A 29 -12.29 -1.94 4.75
N LEU A 30 -11.17 -1.27 4.44
CA LEU A 30 -10.07 -1.08 5.38
C LEU A 30 -10.46 -0.17 6.56
N ILE A 31 -11.24 0.88 6.33
CA ILE A 31 -11.77 1.74 7.41
C ILE A 31 -12.65 0.92 8.35
N ARG A 32 -13.63 0.18 7.81
CA ARG A 32 -14.52 -0.66 8.62
C ARG A 32 -13.74 -1.71 9.43
N LEU A 33 -12.71 -2.30 8.83
CA LEU A 33 -11.81 -3.23 9.51
C LEU A 33 -11.06 -2.54 10.64
N GLY A 34 -10.46 -1.37 10.38
CA GLY A 34 -9.72 -0.59 11.37
C GLY A 34 -10.57 -0.19 12.56
N GLU A 35 -11.76 0.36 12.33
CA GLU A 35 -12.72 0.71 13.38
C GLU A 35 -13.15 -0.50 14.21
N LYS A 36 -13.36 -1.66 13.57
CA LYS A 36 -13.72 -2.90 14.27
C LYS A 36 -12.57 -3.40 15.15
N LEU A 37 -11.34 -3.37 14.63
CA LEU A 37 -10.15 -3.79 15.38
C LEU A 37 -9.86 -2.83 16.54
N SER A 38 -9.98 -1.52 16.32
CA SER A 38 -9.77 -0.50 17.35
C SER A 38 -10.76 -0.65 18.51
N ARG A 39 -12.04 -0.87 18.20
CA ARG A 39 -13.07 -1.16 19.21
C ARG A 39 -12.77 -2.43 19.98
N ARG A 40 -12.35 -3.50 19.29
CA ARG A 40 -12.01 -4.78 19.94
C ARG A 40 -10.78 -4.64 20.85
N ALA A 41 -9.78 -3.87 20.46
CA ALA A 41 -8.55 -3.65 21.21
C ALA A 41 -8.72 -2.61 22.35
N ASN A 42 -9.88 -1.94 22.43
CA ASN A 42 -10.12 -0.81 23.32
C ASN A 42 -9.05 0.29 23.20
N VAL A 43 -8.67 0.62 21.96
CA VAL A 43 -7.71 1.67 21.63
C VAL A 43 -8.45 2.77 20.90
N LYS A 44 -8.19 4.03 21.24
CA LYS A 44 -8.74 5.19 20.51
C LYS A 44 -7.85 5.53 19.32
N MET A 45 -8.19 5.00 18.15
CA MET A 45 -7.53 5.34 16.89
C MET A 45 -8.54 5.98 15.94
N ARG A 46 -8.17 7.09 15.28
CA ARG A 46 -9.00 7.68 14.23
C ARG A 46 -8.59 7.12 12.87
N PHE A 47 -9.58 6.83 12.04
CA PHE A 47 -9.37 6.34 10.69
C PHE A 47 -10.02 7.30 9.70
N THR A 48 -9.22 7.84 8.80
CA THR A 48 -9.65 8.71 7.69
C THR A 48 -9.22 8.08 6.38
N TRP A 49 -9.84 8.49 5.28
CA TRP A 49 -9.49 7.98 3.96
C TRP A 49 -9.47 9.10 2.93
N ILE A 50 -8.53 8.98 1.99
CA ILE A 50 -8.30 9.95 0.92
C ILE A 50 -7.94 9.17 -0.36
N THR A 51 -8.43 9.62 -1.51
CA THR A 51 -8.07 9.02 -2.82
C THR A 51 -6.99 9.80 -3.55
N ASP A 52 -6.79 11.07 -3.21
CA ASP A 52 -5.73 11.89 -3.79
C ASP A 52 -4.42 11.78 -2.99
N PRO A 53 -3.29 11.41 -3.62
CA PRO A 53 -2.00 11.33 -2.93
C PRO A 53 -1.53 12.64 -2.31
N ARG A 54 -1.84 13.80 -2.91
CA ARG A 54 -1.30 15.08 -2.44
C ARG A 54 -2.00 15.47 -1.15
N GLU A 55 -3.32 15.38 -1.14
CA GLU A 55 -4.13 15.59 0.07
C GLU A 55 -3.71 14.63 1.21
N ALA A 56 -3.40 13.37 0.91
CA ALA A 56 -2.97 12.40 1.92
C ALA A 56 -1.60 12.71 2.57
N LEU A 57 -0.76 13.51 1.91
CA LEU A 57 0.55 13.89 2.41
C LEU A 57 0.50 15.18 3.23
N GLU A 58 -0.55 15.99 3.08
CA GLU A 58 -0.68 17.26 3.80
C GLU A 58 -0.78 17.02 5.32
N GLY A 59 0.21 17.51 6.06
CA GLY A 59 0.27 17.37 7.52
C GLY A 59 0.64 15.97 8.03
N ALA A 60 0.96 15.02 7.14
CA ALA A 60 1.39 13.68 7.55
C ALA A 60 2.77 13.72 8.25
N MET A 61 2.85 13.23 9.48
CA MET A 61 4.15 13.07 10.17
C MET A 61 4.96 11.88 9.65
N PHE A 62 4.27 10.80 9.25
CA PHE A 62 4.89 9.59 8.74
C PHE A 62 4.10 9.08 7.55
N VAL A 63 4.82 8.56 6.56
CA VAL A 63 4.24 7.93 5.37
C VAL A 63 4.75 6.50 5.29
N MET A 64 3.83 5.54 5.23
CA MET A 64 4.14 4.13 5.09
C MET A 64 3.63 3.63 3.73
N PRO A 65 4.47 3.68 2.69
CA PRO A 65 4.07 3.25 1.37
C PRO A 65 3.86 1.73 1.36
N GLY A 66 2.66 1.31 0.93
CA GLY A 66 2.27 -0.09 0.82
C GLY A 66 1.50 -0.39 -0.45
N TYR A 67 1.78 0.35 -1.52
CA TYR A 67 1.10 0.21 -2.80
C TYR A 67 1.81 -0.77 -3.73
N ARG A 68 1.04 -1.38 -4.64
CA ARG A 68 1.53 -2.22 -5.73
C ARG A 68 1.04 -1.68 -7.06
N ILE A 69 1.93 -1.11 -7.85
CA ILE A 69 1.59 -0.61 -9.19
C ILE A 69 1.25 -1.80 -10.08
N GLY A 70 0.13 -1.74 -10.80
CA GLY A 70 -0.35 -2.86 -11.65
C GLY A 70 -1.02 -4.02 -10.89
N GLY A 71 -1.01 -3.99 -9.55
CA GLY A 71 -1.71 -4.95 -8.70
C GLY A 71 -1.28 -6.41 -8.88
N VAL A 72 -2.12 -7.33 -8.42
CA VAL A 72 -1.84 -8.79 -8.46
C VAL A 72 -1.75 -9.31 -9.90
N LYS A 73 -2.49 -8.72 -10.84
CA LYS A 73 -2.45 -9.12 -12.25
C LYS A 73 -1.06 -8.92 -12.83
N HIS A 74 -0.42 -7.78 -12.57
CA HIS A 74 0.95 -7.54 -13.02
C HIS A 74 1.95 -8.43 -12.30
N MET A 75 1.78 -8.63 -10.99
CA MET A 75 2.59 -9.58 -10.23
C MET A 75 2.57 -10.98 -10.85
N MET A 76 1.43 -11.42 -11.39
CA MET A 76 1.34 -12.74 -12.05
C MET A 76 2.25 -12.85 -13.27
N PHE A 77 2.45 -11.75 -14.01
CA PHE A 77 3.36 -11.72 -15.16
C PHE A 77 4.83 -11.87 -14.76
N ASP A 78 5.20 -11.45 -13.55
CA ASP A 78 6.54 -11.65 -13.01
C ASP A 78 6.89 -13.15 -12.89
N PHE A 79 5.88 -14.00 -12.74
CA PHE A 79 6.03 -15.46 -12.75
C PHE A 79 5.84 -16.05 -14.16
N GLU A 80 4.76 -15.67 -14.84
CA GLU A 80 4.37 -16.31 -16.11
C GLU A 80 5.35 -16.05 -17.26
N ILE A 81 5.93 -14.84 -17.32
CA ILE A 81 6.82 -14.48 -18.44
C ILE A 81 8.15 -15.26 -18.34
N PRO A 82 8.90 -15.24 -17.22
CA PRO A 82 10.14 -16.00 -17.11
C PRO A 82 9.95 -17.51 -17.29
N MET A 83 8.84 -18.07 -16.78
CA MET A 83 8.54 -19.49 -16.91
C MET A 83 8.44 -19.95 -18.38
N LYS A 84 7.96 -19.09 -19.30
CA LYS A 84 7.93 -19.40 -20.74
C LYS A 84 9.32 -19.60 -21.36
N TYR A 85 10.36 -19.12 -20.70
CA TYR A 85 11.75 -19.22 -21.13
C TYR A 85 12.57 -20.20 -20.27
N GLY A 86 11.93 -21.01 -19.42
CA GLY A 86 12.62 -21.94 -18.52
C GLY A 86 13.38 -21.26 -17.38
N ILE A 87 13.06 -20.00 -17.07
CA ILE A 87 13.65 -19.22 -15.99
C ILE A 87 12.67 -19.20 -14.82
N CYS A 88 13.17 -19.36 -13.59
CA CYS A 88 12.33 -19.20 -12.40
C CYS A 88 11.89 -17.74 -12.28
N GLY A 89 10.57 -17.51 -12.21
CA GLY A 89 10.02 -16.20 -11.91
C GLY A 89 9.83 -16.01 -10.41
N GLY A 90 9.95 -14.78 -9.97
CA GLY A 90 9.77 -14.32 -8.60
C GLY A 90 9.07 -12.97 -8.57
N GLU A 91 8.91 -12.40 -7.39
CA GLU A 91 8.34 -11.05 -7.25
C GLU A 91 9.44 -9.98 -7.19
N THR A 92 10.57 -10.30 -6.56
CA THR A 92 11.59 -9.33 -6.17
C THR A 92 12.96 -9.60 -6.79
N ALA A 93 13.17 -10.74 -7.45
CA ALA A 93 14.50 -11.18 -7.86
C ALA A 93 14.48 -12.01 -9.14
N GLY A 94 15.07 -11.46 -10.21
CA GLY A 94 15.10 -12.11 -11.52
C GLY A 94 14.88 -11.09 -12.63
N PRO A 95 14.66 -11.54 -13.89
CA PRO A 95 14.32 -10.67 -15.01
C PRO A 95 13.16 -9.70 -14.74
N GLU A 96 12.20 -10.12 -13.92
CA GLU A 96 11.04 -9.36 -13.43
C GLU A 96 11.39 -8.11 -12.63
N ALA A 97 12.49 -8.10 -11.86
CA ALA A 97 12.88 -6.95 -11.05
C ALA A 97 13.21 -5.76 -11.97
N ARG A 98 13.69 -6.05 -13.18
CA ARG A 98 13.93 -5.06 -14.22
C ARG A 98 12.65 -4.56 -14.89
N LEU A 99 11.62 -5.40 -15.01
CA LEU A 99 10.28 -4.97 -15.46
C LEU A 99 9.68 -3.96 -14.47
N TRP A 100 9.76 -4.22 -13.17
CA TRP A 100 9.35 -3.29 -12.13
C TRP A 100 10.08 -1.95 -12.18
N LEU A 101 11.42 -1.99 -12.27
CA LEU A 101 12.24 -0.78 -12.37
C LEU A 101 11.87 0.05 -13.60
N ASN A 102 11.67 -0.57 -14.77
CA ASN A 102 11.30 0.14 -15.98
C ASN A 102 9.92 0.80 -15.89
N VAL A 103 8.92 0.14 -15.28
CA VAL A 103 7.61 0.75 -15.03
C VAL A 103 7.73 1.94 -14.08
N LEU A 104 8.51 1.81 -13.01
CA LEU A 104 8.74 2.90 -12.06
C LEU A 104 9.46 4.08 -12.72
N PHE A 105 10.54 3.85 -13.47
CA PHE A 105 11.26 4.89 -14.19
C PHE A 105 10.39 5.58 -15.25
N HIS A 106 9.54 4.83 -15.95
CA HIS A 106 8.63 5.41 -16.94
C HIS A 106 7.56 6.30 -16.28
N LEU A 107 7.00 5.88 -15.15
CA LEU A 107 6.01 6.66 -14.41
C LEU A 107 6.61 7.89 -13.72
N LEU A 108 7.84 7.79 -13.21
CA LEU A 108 8.57 8.93 -12.65
C LEU A 108 9.00 9.93 -13.73
N SER A 109 9.37 9.47 -14.93
CA SER A 109 9.74 10.39 -16.02
C SER A 109 8.54 11.08 -16.68
N THR A 110 7.33 10.52 -16.57
CA THR A 110 6.10 11.08 -17.15
C THR A 110 5.31 11.96 -16.19
N ASN A 111 5.49 11.84 -14.87
CA ASN A 111 4.79 12.65 -13.85
C ASN A 111 5.64 13.73 -13.17
N VAL A 112 6.88 13.96 -13.61
CA VAL A 112 7.64 15.17 -13.23
C VAL A 112 7.30 16.29 -14.22
N ARG A 113 6.13 16.91 -14.01
CA ARG A 113 5.79 18.25 -14.45
C ARG A 113 4.97 18.94 -13.38
#